data_AF-A0AAD9W5D7-F1
#
_entry.id   AF-A0AAD9W5D7-F1
#
_cell.length_a   1.000
_cell.length_b   1.000
_cell.length_c   1.000
_cell.angle_alpha   90.00
_cell.angle_beta   90.00
_cell.angle_gamma   90.00
#
_symmetry.space_group_name_H-M   'P 1'
#
loop_
_entity.id
_entity.type
_entity.pdbx_description
1 polymer ?
#
loop_
_entity_poly.entity_id
_entity_poly.type
_entity_poly.pdbx_seq_one_letter_code
_entity_poly.pdbx_strand_id
1 'polypeptide(L)'
;MASNNENPSTTVPHYSENPSAFPMEGGCVCGHFRYRLEQAPMASHNCHCTACQRETGSAFSPNIIIEASSVTRLAPAAPTIPAHRGAPDTIPPAGPAPPPLAGDNSNGPPDDLLRVAIPSESGEGQMIVRCPRCFSAVWSEYVFGPPVMFIKSGTLDRAWLVEPDLHIYVRSKRPFVAIGDGKPQFQEYYDRAEVWRPEALERWAEVMTPWVLDLTQLGRFVLLSVLTAPPNYQWQLLLEKWFPAYARASPASEFPKEGRDVEKGEVRHVEDVNSKPKLNVRNTLIKWFVDCMTLGALINTVAFLVLMGVLKGQGMGMIGQNLRTETIPIIVAGYKIWPIASIVSFSFVPVEKRIVFLSFIGFLWGIYMSLVAAKI
;
A
#
# COMPACT_ATOMS: atom_id res chain seq x y z
N MET A 1 -49.63 37.33 -15.00
CA MET A 1 -49.92 36.37 -13.92
C MET A 1 -48.96 35.20 -14.07
N ALA A 2 -47.75 35.33 -13.52
CA ALA A 2 -46.79 34.22 -13.45
C ALA A 2 -47.14 33.45 -12.17
N SER A 3 -47.56 32.19 -12.35
CA SER A 3 -47.90 31.29 -11.26
C SER A 3 -46.65 31.02 -10.41
N ASN A 4 -46.66 31.51 -9.17
CA ASN A 4 -45.77 31.07 -8.11
C ASN A 4 -46.03 29.57 -7.87
N ASN A 5 -45.20 28.71 -8.44
CA ASN A 5 -45.07 27.34 -7.97
C ASN A 5 -44.10 27.37 -6.78
N GLU A 6 -44.66 27.60 -5.60
CA GLU A 6 -44.04 27.20 -4.34
C GLU A 6 -43.87 25.68 -4.39
N ASN A 7 -42.65 25.23 -4.71
CA ASN A 7 -42.33 23.81 -4.70
C ASN A 7 -42.17 23.39 -3.23
N PRO A 8 -42.93 22.40 -2.73
CA PRO A 8 -42.88 21.99 -1.34
C PRO A 8 -41.46 21.57 -0.96
N SER A 9 -41.03 22.00 0.23
CA SER A 9 -39.77 21.64 0.89
C SER A 9 -39.62 20.12 1.00
N THR A 10 -39.17 19.48 -0.08
CA THR A 10 -38.65 18.13 -0.07
C THR A 10 -37.21 18.27 0.40
N THR A 11 -37.01 18.24 1.72
CA THR A 11 -35.68 18.15 2.31
C THR A 11 -35.05 16.84 1.82
N VAL A 12 -34.23 16.93 0.78
CA VAL A 12 -33.42 15.81 0.30
C VAL A 12 -32.56 15.38 1.50
N PRO A 13 -32.62 14.12 1.93
CA PRO A 13 -31.85 13.65 3.08
C PRO A 13 -30.36 13.83 2.78
N HIS A 14 -29.61 14.14 3.83
CA HIS A 14 -28.18 14.37 3.71
C HIS A 14 -27.49 13.10 3.16
N TYR A 15 -26.44 13.24 2.35
CA TYR A 15 -25.83 12.09 1.67
C TYR A 15 -25.29 11.01 2.62
N SER A 16 -24.91 11.38 3.85
CA SER A 16 -24.46 10.43 4.88
C SER A 16 -25.60 9.61 5.50
N GLU A 17 -26.84 10.08 5.38
CA GLU A 17 -28.03 9.42 5.91
C GLU A 17 -28.70 8.52 4.88
N ASN A 18 -28.20 8.52 3.64
CA ASN A 18 -28.73 7.71 2.56
C ASN A 18 -27.85 6.47 2.32
N PRO A 19 -28.17 5.31 2.94
CA PRO A 19 -27.39 4.09 2.77
C PRO A 19 -27.43 3.53 1.34
N SER A 20 -28.39 3.93 0.50
CA SER A 20 -28.45 3.51 -0.91
C SER A 20 -27.52 4.29 -1.84
N ALA A 21 -26.96 5.42 -1.35
CA ALA A 21 -26.03 6.23 -2.13
C ALA A 21 -24.64 5.58 -2.25
N PHE A 22 -24.26 4.72 -1.30
CA PHE A 22 -22.95 4.07 -1.24
C PHE A 22 -23.11 2.54 -1.22
N PRO A 23 -22.21 1.76 -1.86
CA PRO A 23 -20.99 2.21 -2.51
C PRO A 23 -21.24 3.04 -3.77
N MET A 24 -20.41 4.05 -4.00
CA MET A 24 -20.53 4.97 -5.14
C MET A 24 -19.29 4.93 -6.01
N GLU A 25 -19.46 4.72 -7.31
CA GLU A 25 -18.36 4.75 -8.25
C GLU A 25 -18.09 6.15 -8.80
N GLY A 26 -16.85 6.37 -9.19
CA GLY A 26 -16.41 7.57 -9.87
C GLY A 26 -15.14 7.30 -10.66
N GLY A 27 -14.65 8.32 -11.34
CA GLY A 27 -13.42 8.22 -12.10
C GLY A 27 -13.14 9.44 -12.95
N CYS A 28 -12.03 9.34 -13.67
CA CYS A 28 -11.67 10.37 -14.64
C CYS A 28 -12.63 10.35 -15.86
N VAL A 29 -12.67 11.46 -16.61
CA VAL A 29 -13.58 11.63 -17.75
C VAL A 29 -13.36 10.65 -18.89
N CYS A 30 -12.17 10.04 -19.01
CA CYS A 30 -11.90 9.03 -20.04
C CYS A 30 -12.17 7.58 -19.59
N GLY A 31 -12.50 7.36 -18.31
CA GLY A 31 -12.73 6.02 -17.78
C GLY A 31 -11.47 5.16 -17.55
N HIS A 32 -10.27 5.68 -17.83
CA HIS A 32 -9.01 4.95 -17.60
C HIS A 32 -8.76 4.70 -16.10
N PHE A 33 -9.03 5.71 -15.28
CA PHE A 33 -8.99 5.61 -13.83
C PHE A 33 -10.42 5.58 -13.27
N ARG A 34 -10.73 4.52 -12.52
CA ARG A 34 -12.01 4.30 -11.84
C ARG A 34 -11.76 3.94 -10.38
N TYR A 35 -12.65 4.40 -9.52
CA TYR A 35 -12.62 4.15 -8.09
C TYR A 35 -14.03 3.95 -7.54
N ARG A 36 -14.12 3.32 -6.38
CA ARG A 36 -15.34 3.13 -5.60
C ARG A 36 -15.14 3.70 -4.22
N LEU A 37 -16.10 4.51 -3.77
CA LEU A 37 -16.23 4.91 -2.38
C LEU A 37 -17.08 3.86 -1.68
N GLU A 38 -16.52 3.18 -0.69
CA GLU A 38 -17.23 2.14 0.06
C GLU A 38 -18.25 2.73 1.06
N GLN A 39 -18.02 3.97 1.49
CA GLN A 39 -18.88 4.67 2.45
C GLN A 39 -18.99 6.17 2.15
N ALA A 40 -19.91 6.83 2.84
CA ALA A 40 -20.10 8.27 2.72
C ALA A 40 -18.87 9.07 3.16
N PRO A 41 -18.54 10.20 2.49
CA PRO A 41 -17.44 11.06 2.91
C PRO A 41 -17.70 11.70 4.28
N MET A 42 -16.62 12.04 4.98
CA MET A 42 -16.67 12.75 6.26
C MET A 42 -17.23 14.16 6.09
N ALA A 43 -16.85 14.86 5.02
CA ALA A 43 -17.36 16.19 4.68
C ALA A 43 -17.26 16.46 3.18
N SER A 44 -18.09 17.37 2.70
CA SER A 44 -18.13 17.89 1.32
C SER A 44 -18.03 19.41 1.37
N HIS A 45 -17.09 20.02 0.66
CA HIS A 45 -16.96 21.47 0.63
C HIS A 45 -16.60 22.00 -0.76
N ASN A 46 -17.05 23.22 -1.03
CA ASN A 46 -16.68 23.95 -2.24
C ASN A 46 -15.58 24.95 -1.94
N CYS A 47 -14.41 24.76 -2.55
CA CYS A 47 -13.28 25.67 -2.43
C CYS A 47 -13.29 26.72 -3.53
N HIS A 48 -13.34 28.00 -3.12
CA HIS A 48 -13.34 29.16 -4.01
C HIS A 48 -11.96 29.81 -4.17
N CYS A 49 -10.89 29.19 -3.67
CA CYS A 49 -9.55 29.76 -3.74
C CYS A 49 -9.05 29.86 -5.19
N THR A 50 -8.14 30.81 -5.46
CA THR A 50 -7.66 31.05 -6.84
C THR A 50 -6.91 29.84 -7.41
N ALA A 51 -6.24 29.05 -6.55
CA ALA A 51 -5.57 27.83 -6.96
C ALA A 51 -6.56 26.77 -7.45
N CYS A 52 -7.65 26.53 -6.70
CA CYS A 52 -8.70 25.59 -7.09
C CYS A 52 -9.44 26.03 -8.35
N GLN A 53 -9.64 27.34 -8.55
CA GLN A 53 -10.21 27.87 -9.79
C GLN A 53 -9.31 27.61 -11.01
N ARG A 54 -7.99 27.85 -10.86
CA ARG A 54 -7.01 27.55 -11.92
C ARG A 54 -6.89 26.06 -12.19
N GLU A 55 -7.03 25.24 -11.16
CA GLU A 55 -6.92 23.79 -11.23
C GLU A 55 -8.06 23.16 -12.05
N THR A 56 -9.30 23.59 -11.81
CA THR A 56 -10.49 23.01 -12.46
C THR A 56 -10.93 23.78 -13.70
N GLY A 57 -10.47 25.03 -13.86
CA GLY A 57 -11.00 25.96 -14.86
C GLY A 57 -12.42 26.46 -14.54
N SER A 58 -13.00 26.03 -13.40
CA SER A 58 -14.32 26.44 -12.93
C SER A 58 -14.21 27.55 -11.89
N ALA A 59 -15.36 28.12 -11.49
CA ALA A 59 -15.40 29.17 -10.48
C ALA A 59 -15.11 28.68 -9.06
N PHE A 60 -15.16 27.36 -8.82
CA PHE A 60 -14.79 26.69 -7.59
C PHE A 60 -14.39 25.23 -7.86
N SER A 61 -13.81 24.58 -6.86
CA SER A 61 -13.54 23.13 -6.87
C SER A 61 -14.38 22.46 -5.79
N PRO A 62 -15.27 21.52 -6.15
CA PRO A 62 -16.00 20.73 -5.17
C PRO A 62 -15.12 19.56 -4.70
N ASN A 63 -14.88 19.47 -3.39
CA ASN A 63 -14.04 18.42 -2.80
C ASN A 63 -14.82 17.69 -1.70
N ILE A 64 -14.70 16.37 -1.69
CA ILE A 64 -15.14 15.52 -0.58
C ILE A 64 -13.91 14.99 0.15
N ILE A 65 -14.04 14.80 1.46
CA ILE A 65 -12.98 14.31 2.33
C ILE A 65 -13.40 12.92 2.81
N ILE A 66 -12.57 11.92 2.52
CA ILE A 66 -12.81 10.52 2.89
C ILE A 66 -11.49 9.85 3.25
N GLU A 67 -11.54 8.79 4.06
CA GLU A 67 -10.38 7.97 4.40
C GLU A 67 -9.85 7.27 3.15
N ALA A 68 -8.53 7.22 3.00
CA ALA A 68 -7.92 6.52 1.89
C ALA A 68 -8.26 5.02 1.88
N SER A 69 -8.48 4.42 3.06
CA SER A 69 -8.89 3.02 3.21
C SER A 69 -10.30 2.73 2.68
N SER A 70 -11.15 3.75 2.54
CA SER A 70 -12.52 3.63 2.03
C SER A 70 -12.64 3.86 0.52
N VAL A 71 -11.51 3.95 -0.18
CA VAL A 71 -11.44 4.18 -1.61
C VAL A 71 -10.79 2.98 -2.28
N THR A 72 -11.59 2.19 -2.98
CA THR A 72 -11.11 1.02 -3.71
C THR A 72 -10.89 1.37 -5.17
N ARG A 73 -9.75 0.96 -5.73
CA ARG A 73 -9.48 1.12 -7.16
C ARG A 73 -10.25 0.08 -7.98
N LEU A 74 -10.85 0.52 -9.08
CA LEU A 74 -11.55 -0.35 -10.02
C LEU A 74 -10.77 -0.49 -11.35
N ALA A 75 -11.16 -1.49 -12.13
CA ALA A 75 -10.67 -1.64 -13.51
C ALA A 75 -11.15 -0.46 -14.38
N PRO A 76 -10.41 -0.11 -15.45
CA PRO A 76 -10.85 0.88 -16.43
C PRO A 76 -12.24 0.54 -16.97
N ALA A 77 -13.16 1.50 -16.94
CA ALA A 77 -14.52 1.36 -17.41
C ALA A 77 -15.01 2.73 -17.91
N ALA A 78 -15.87 2.75 -18.93
CA ALA A 78 -16.39 4.02 -19.41
C ALA A 78 -17.22 4.72 -18.33
N PRO A 79 -17.10 6.06 -18.21
CA PRO A 79 -17.85 6.81 -17.23
C PRO A 79 -19.34 6.80 -17.58
N THR A 80 -20.13 7.09 -16.57
CA THR A 80 -21.57 7.15 -16.66
C THR A 80 -22.01 8.54 -17.17
N ILE A 81 -22.35 8.67 -18.45
CA ILE A 81 -22.77 9.93 -19.09
C ILE A 81 -23.86 9.64 -20.15
N PRO A 82 -24.98 10.40 -20.22
CA PRO A 82 -25.36 11.52 -19.35
C PRO A 82 -25.89 11.05 -17.99
N ALA A 83 -25.46 11.74 -16.94
CA ALA A 83 -25.81 11.45 -15.57
C ALA A 83 -26.38 12.75 -14.95
N HIS A 84 -27.63 12.70 -14.48
CA HIS A 84 -28.34 13.86 -13.94
C HIS A 84 -29.33 13.44 -12.85
N ARG A 85 -29.80 14.41 -12.05
CA ARG A 85 -30.83 14.18 -11.05
C ARG A 85 -32.10 13.63 -11.73
N GLY A 86 -32.50 12.41 -11.39
CA GLY A 86 -33.63 11.71 -12.00
C GLY A 86 -33.27 10.66 -13.06
N ALA A 87 -31.97 10.50 -13.38
CA ALA A 87 -31.51 9.38 -14.20
C ALA A 87 -31.73 8.03 -13.47
N PRO A 88 -31.96 6.92 -14.20
CA PRO A 88 -32.13 5.59 -13.60
C PRO A 88 -30.92 5.19 -12.72
N ASP A 89 -31.14 4.37 -11.69
CA ASP A 89 -30.05 3.89 -10.81
C ASP A 89 -28.97 3.09 -11.58
N THR A 90 -29.36 2.47 -12.68
CA THR A 90 -28.48 1.77 -13.62
C THR A 90 -28.38 2.54 -14.92
N ILE A 91 -27.41 3.45 -14.98
CA ILE A 91 -27.06 4.10 -16.25
C ILE A 91 -26.02 3.20 -16.93
N PRO A 92 -26.28 2.70 -18.16
CA PRO A 92 -25.30 1.91 -18.88
C PRO A 92 -24.04 2.76 -19.15
N PRO A 93 -22.84 2.17 -19.11
CA PRO A 93 -21.61 2.89 -19.42
C PRO A 93 -21.72 3.55 -20.79
N ALA A 94 -21.13 4.74 -20.96
CA ALA A 94 -21.27 5.56 -22.18
C ALA A 94 -20.71 4.91 -23.48
N GLY A 95 -20.20 3.68 -23.40
CA GLY A 95 -19.65 2.91 -24.50
C GLY A 95 -18.43 2.10 -24.07
N PRO A 96 -17.70 1.46 -25.01
CA PRO A 96 -16.35 0.98 -24.72
C PRO A 96 -15.45 2.18 -24.37
N ALA A 97 -14.54 1.99 -23.41
CA ALA A 97 -13.55 3.01 -23.08
C ALA A 97 -12.79 3.43 -24.35
N PRO A 98 -12.52 4.74 -24.55
CA PRO A 98 -11.81 5.20 -25.74
C PRO A 98 -10.47 4.46 -25.87
N PRO A 99 -10.05 4.10 -27.11
CA PRO A 99 -8.78 3.43 -27.32
C PRO A 99 -7.61 4.30 -26.79
N PRO A 100 -6.50 3.67 -26.39
CA PRO A 100 -5.29 4.40 -25.98
C PRO A 100 -4.89 5.44 -27.03
N LEU A 101 -4.37 6.59 -26.60
CA LEU A 101 -3.87 7.61 -27.52
C LEU A 101 -2.73 7.03 -28.37
N ALA A 102 -2.70 7.35 -29.67
CA ALA A 102 -1.63 6.93 -30.57
C ALA A 102 -0.29 7.52 -30.09
N GLY A 103 0.67 6.65 -29.76
CA GLY A 103 1.96 7.04 -29.16
C GLY A 103 2.05 6.85 -27.65
N ASP A 104 1.03 6.30 -27.00
CA ASP A 104 1.11 5.79 -25.63
C ASP A 104 2.04 4.55 -25.60
N ASN A 105 3.35 4.80 -25.56
CA ASN A 105 4.38 3.78 -25.39
C ASN A 105 4.58 3.43 -23.90
N SER A 106 3.59 3.72 -23.03
CA SER A 106 3.64 3.30 -21.64
C SER A 106 3.48 1.77 -21.55
N ASN A 107 4.58 1.08 -21.81
CA ASN A 107 4.90 -0.22 -21.21
C ASN A 107 5.16 -0.08 -19.69
N GLY A 108 4.77 1.05 -19.09
CA GLY A 108 4.77 1.27 -17.65
C GLY A 108 3.56 0.57 -17.04
N PRO A 109 3.65 0.13 -15.77
CA PRO A 109 2.51 -0.44 -15.08
C PRO A 109 1.35 0.58 -15.13
N PRO A 110 0.08 0.12 -15.22
CA PRO A 110 -1.11 0.97 -15.24
C PRO A 110 -1.32 1.82 -13.97
N ASP A 111 -0.30 1.98 -13.13
CA ASP A 111 -0.34 2.50 -11.76
C ASP A 111 0.13 3.96 -11.61
N ASP A 112 0.77 4.55 -12.62
CA ASP A 112 1.33 5.91 -12.47
C ASP A 112 0.29 6.99 -12.81
N LEU A 113 -0.54 7.31 -11.82
CA LEU A 113 -1.27 8.56 -11.82
C LEU A 113 -0.31 9.75 -11.74
N LEU A 114 -0.59 10.79 -12.54
CA LEU A 114 0.25 11.97 -12.59
C LEU A 114 0.04 12.82 -11.34
N ARG A 115 1.12 13.05 -10.58
CA ARG A 115 1.11 13.87 -9.36
C ARG A 115 1.72 15.23 -9.67
N VAL A 116 0.94 16.30 -9.51
CA VAL A 116 1.37 17.67 -9.81
C VAL A 116 1.30 18.51 -8.54
N ALA A 117 2.45 19.01 -8.09
CA ALA A 117 2.53 19.97 -7.00
C ALA A 117 1.98 21.33 -7.45
N ILE A 118 1.02 21.88 -6.71
CA ILE A 118 0.51 23.23 -6.95
C ILE A 118 0.50 24.03 -5.65
N PRO A 119 0.67 25.37 -5.72
CA PRO A 119 0.47 26.21 -4.56
C PRO A 119 -1.00 26.18 -4.12
N SER A 120 -1.24 26.27 -2.82
CA SER A 120 -2.56 26.46 -2.23
C SER A 120 -2.67 27.83 -1.59
N GLU A 121 -3.89 28.35 -1.44
CA GLU A 121 -4.10 29.63 -0.74
C GLU A 121 -3.92 29.52 0.78
N SER A 122 -3.83 28.29 1.32
CA SER A 122 -3.42 28.02 2.70
C SER A 122 -1.93 28.20 2.95
N GLY A 123 -1.10 28.33 1.90
CA GLY A 123 0.37 28.39 2.01
C GLY A 123 1.07 27.04 2.06
N GLU A 124 0.37 25.96 2.44
CA GLU A 124 0.93 24.60 2.59
C GLU A 124 1.26 23.91 1.25
N GLY A 125 0.66 24.36 0.14
CA GLY A 125 0.68 23.63 -1.12
C GLY A 125 -0.20 22.37 -1.09
N GLN A 126 -0.39 21.77 -2.27
CA GLN A 126 -1.09 20.49 -2.40
C GLN A 126 -0.56 19.71 -3.61
N MET A 127 -0.61 18.38 -3.51
CA MET A 127 -0.31 17.46 -4.60
C MET A 127 -1.63 17.04 -5.25
N ILE A 128 -1.87 17.47 -6.48
CA ILE A 128 -3.07 17.04 -7.20
C ILE A 128 -2.76 15.81 -8.04
N VAL A 129 -3.57 14.78 -7.89
CA VAL A 129 -3.47 13.53 -8.63
C VAL A 129 -4.40 13.56 -9.84
N ARG A 130 -3.83 13.31 -11.01
CA ARG A 130 -4.48 13.38 -12.32
C ARG A 130 -4.42 12.06 -13.05
N CYS A 131 -5.42 11.84 -13.90
CA CYS A 131 -5.34 10.80 -14.91
C CYS A 131 -4.22 11.14 -15.91
N PRO A 132 -3.30 10.22 -16.23
CA PRO A 132 -2.22 10.47 -17.20
C PRO A 132 -2.73 10.60 -18.64
N ARG A 133 -3.96 10.13 -18.93
CA ARG A 133 -4.54 10.17 -20.28
C ARG A 133 -5.35 11.43 -20.56
N CYS A 134 -6.29 11.76 -19.66
CA CYS A 134 -7.20 12.90 -19.87
C CYS A 134 -6.89 14.10 -18.97
N PHE A 135 -5.87 14.01 -18.11
CA PHE A 135 -5.44 15.05 -17.19
C PHE A 135 -6.49 15.55 -16.19
N SER A 136 -7.66 14.89 -16.11
CA SER A 136 -8.68 15.19 -15.10
C SER A 136 -8.08 15.05 -13.70
N ALA A 137 -8.22 16.09 -12.88
CA ALA A 137 -7.91 16.05 -11.46
C ALA A 137 -8.94 15.17 -10.76
N VAL A 138 -8.48 14.10 -10.10
CA VAL A 138 -9.36 13.14 -9.43
C VAL A 138 -9.36 13.39 -7.92
N TRP A 139 -8.20 13.65 -7.31
CA TRP A 139 -8.12 14.05 -5.91
C TRP A 139 -6.90 14.91 -5.61
N SER A 140 -6.90 15.47 -4.41
CA SER A 140 -5.79 16.23 -3.83
C SER A 140 -5.23 15.48 -2.63
N GLU A 141 -3.92 15.47 -2.50
CA GLU A 141 -3.18 14.97 -1.34
C GLU A 141 -2.43 16.14 -0.70
N TYR A 142 -2.45 16.18 0.62
CA TYR A 142 -1.71 17.15 1.40
C TYR A 142 -0.54 16.41 2.04
N VAL A 143 0.69 16.81 1.71
CA VAL A 143 1.94 16.05 1.94
C VAL A 143 2.17 15.71 3.42
N PHE A 144 1.65 16.53 4.34
CA PHE A 144 1.74 16.34 5.79
C PHE A 144 0.39 16.03 6.45
N GLY A 145 -0.59 15.58 5.65
CA GLY A 145 -1.93 15.26 6.13
C GLY A 145 -2.10 13.81 6.60
N PRO A 146 -3.15 13.53 7.37
CA PRO A 146 -3.60 12.15 7.64
C PRO A 146 -3.85 11.37 6.34
N PRO A 147 -3.98 10.03 6.37
CA PRO A 147 -4.31 9.21 5.21
C PRO A 147 -5.78 9.42 4.76
N VAL A 148 -6.09 10.64 4.34
CA VAL A 148 -7.36 11.09 3.79
C VAL A 148 -7.16 11.57 2.35
N MET A 149 -8.19 11.40 1.55
CA MET A 149 -8.21 11.83 0.16
C MET A 149 -9.22 12.96 0.00
N PHE A 150 -8.80 14.03 -0.67
CA PHE A 150 -9.69 15.12 -1.06
C PHE A 150 -10.15 14.89 -2.49
N ILE A 151 -11.12 14.01 -2.67
CA ILE A 151 -11.62 13.61 -3.99
C ILE A 151 -12.48 14.74 -4.56
N LYS A 152 -12.33 15.02 -5.85
CA LYS A 152 -13.17 15.98 -6.55
C LYS A 152 -14.57 15.40 -6.68
N SER A 153 -15.59 15.94 -6.01
CA SER A 153 -16.91 15.29 -6.03
C SER A 153 -17.54 15.24 -7.43
N GLY A 154 -17.14 16.15 -8.32
CA GLY A 154 -17.53 16.14 -9.73
C GLY A 154 -17.03 14.94 -10.54
N THR A 155 -16.08 14.14 -10.04
CA THR A 155 -15.65 12.89 -10.68
C THR A 155 -16.49 11.68 -10.27
N LEU A 156 -17.47 11.85 -9.37
CA LEU A 156 -18.43 10.79 -9.02
C LEU A 156 -19.48 10.62 -10.12
N ASP A 157 -19.87 9.37 -10.39
CA ASP A 157 -20.89 9.09 -11.41
C ASP A 157 -22.26 9.66 -11.02
N ARG A 158 -22.53 9.75 -9.71
CA ARG A 158 -23.75 10.32 -9.12
C ARG A 158 -23.45 11.55 -8.27
N ALA A 159 -22.60 12.45 -8.78
CA ALA A 159 -22.14 13.64 -8.06
C ALA A 159 -23.26 14.50 -7.46
N TRP A 160 -24.45 14.54 -8.08
CA TRP A 160 -25.61 15.32 -7.58
C TRP A 160 -26.21 14.79 -6.27
N LEU A 161 -25.86 13.58 -5.84
CA LEU A 161 -26.25 13.05 -4.53
C LEU A 161 -25.39 13.64 -3.40
N VAL A 162 -24.21 14.16 -3.70
CA VAL A 162 -23.26 14.68 -2.71
C VAL A 162 -23.23 16.20 -2.79
N GLU A 163 -24.17 16.84 -2.09
CA GLU A 163 -24.23 18.30 -1.95
C GLU A 163 -23.07 18.83 -1.08
N PRO A 164 -22.64 20.09 -1.25
CA PRO A 164 -21.67 20.72 -0.37
C PRO A 164 -22.28 20.94 1.03
N ASP A 165 -21.50 20.64 2.06
CA ASP A 165 -21.83 21.00 3.44
C ASP A 165 -21.54 22.47 3.71
N LEU A 166 -20.50 23.02 3.07
CA LEU A 166 -20.01 24.37 3.30
C LEU A 166 -19.16 24.92 2.13
N HIS A 167 -18.87 26.22 2.18
CA HIS A 167 -17.97 26.90 1.25
C HIS A 167 -16.77 27.52 1.97
N ILE A 168 -15.59 27.37 1.38
CA ILE A 168 -14.33 27.89 1.92
C ILE A 168 -13.64 28.83 0.94
N TYR A 169 -12.81 29.73 1.46
CA TYR A 169 -12.10 30.77 0.67
C TYR A 169 -13.04 31.66 -0.14
N VAL A 170 -14.22 31.98 0.41
CA VAL A 170 -15.24 32.80 -0.27
C VAL A 170 -14.74 34.23 -0.56
N ARG A 171 -13.69 34.69 0.14
CA ARG A 171 -12.99 35.95 -0.16
C ARG A 171 -12.48 36.03 -1.60
N SER A 172 -12.14 34.89 -2.19
CA SER A 172 -11.57 34.76 -3.54
C SER A 172 -12.62 34.37 -4.59
N LYS A 173 -13.91 34.28 -4.20
CA LYS A 173 -15.02 33.88 -5.06
C LYS A 173 -15.16 34.81 -6.27
N ARG A 174 -15.48 34.24 -7.43
CA ARG A 174 -15.78 35.02 -8.63
C ARG A 174 -17.02 35.91 -8.42
N PRO A 175 -17.00 37.20 -8.80
CA PRO A 175 -18.10 38.12 -8.54
C PRO A 175 -19.46 37.69 -9.10
N PHE A 176 -19.48 36.93 -10.21
CA PHE A 176 -20.71 36.44 -10.85
C PHE A 176 -21.32 35.21 -10.16
N VAL A 177 -20.62 34.57 -9.21
CA VAL A 177 -21.12 33.38 -8.51
C VAL A 177 -21.90 33.80 -7.28
N ALA A 178 -23.23 33.65 -7.32
CA ALA A 178 -24.08 33.75 -6.14
C ALA A 178 -24.10 32.40 -5.40
N ILE A 179 -23.92 32.42 -4.08
CA ILE A 179 -24.08 31.23 -3.21
C ILE A 179 -25.40 31.42 -2.49
N GLY A 180 -26.43 30.66 -2.90
CA GLY A 180 -27.80 30.77 -2.43
C GLY A 180 -28.37 29.47 -1.86
N ASP A 181 -27.52 28.52 -1.50
CA ASP A 181 -27.88 27.20 -0.98
C ASP A 181 -28.11 27.16 0.54
N GLY A 182 -27.92 28.29 1.23
CA GLY A 182 -28.07 28.40 2.68
C GLY A 182 -26.97 27.71 3.48
N LYS A 183 -25.89 27.25 2.85
CA LYS A 183 -24.78 26.56 3.52
C LYS A 183 -23.80 27.57 4.14
N PRO A 184 -23.08 27.20 5.22
CA PRO A 184 -22.05 28.03 5.83
C PRO A 184 -20.98 28.49 4.82
N GLN A 185 -20.59 29.76 4.91
CA GLN A 185 -19.62 30.39 4.01
C GLN A 185 -18.48 30.99 4.83
N PHE A 186 -17.26 30.47 4.64
CA PHE A 186 -16.06 30.90 5.35
C PHE A 186 -15.13 31.69 4.43
N GLN A 187 -14.55 32.77 4.96
CA GLN A 187 -13.58 33.58 4.22
C GLN A 187 -12.24 32.85 4.02
N GLU A 188 -11.90 31.92 4.91
CA GLU A 188 -10.68 31.11 4.90
C GLU A 188 -11.02 29.62 5.10
N TYR A 189 -10.06 28.81 5.54
CA TYR A 189 -10.32 27.44 5.99
C TYR A 189 -11.05 27.47 7.35
N TYR A 190 -11.94 26.50 7.57
CA TYR A 190 -12.83 26.43 8.73
C TYR A 190 -12.26 25.50 9.81
N ASP A 191 -12.72 25.65 11.04
CA ASP A 191 -12.46 24.66 12.09
C ASP A 191 -13.39 23.45 11.91
N ARG A 192 -12.81 22.25 11.82
CA ARG A 192 -13.55 21.00 11.65
C ARG A 192 -14.46 20.73 12.86
N ALA A 193 -14.00 21.07 14.07
CA ALA A 193 -14.74 20.80 15.31
C ALA A 193 -16.07 21.56 15.38
N GLU A 194 -16.19 22.69 14.69
CA GLU A 194 -17.38 23.53 14.69
C GLU A 194 -18.40 23.11 13.62
N VAL A 195 -17.94 22.53 12.51
CA VAL A 195 -18.77 22.34 11.30
C VAL A 195 -19.05 20.87 11.00
N TRP A 196 -18.14 19.96 11.33
CA TRP A 196 -18.31 18.54 10.98
C TRP A 196 -19.34 17.87 11.88
N ARG A 197 -20.01 16.88 11.30
CA ARG A 197 -20.92 16.00 12.04
C ARG A 197 -20.15 15.22 13.12
N PRO A 198 -20.76 14.89 14.27
CA PRO A 198 -20.10 14.12 15.32
C PRO A 198 -19.48 12.81 14.82
N GLU A 199 -20.18 12.09 13.94
CA GLU A 199 -19.71 10.82 13.36
C GLU A 199 -18.49 11.02 12.45
N ALA A 200 -18.44 12.16 11.75
CA ALA A 200 -17.29 12.52 10.91
C ALA A 200 -16.07 12.94 11.74
N LEU A 201 -16.28 13.56 12.91
CA LEU A 201 -15.21 13.90 13.85
C LEU A 201 -14.62 12.66 14.52
N GLU A 202 -15.45 11.68 14.87
CA GLU A 202 -14.98 10.38 15.39
C GLU A 202 -14.11 9.67 14.36
N ARG A 203 -14.59 9.55 13.12
CA ARG A 203 -13.82 9.00 11.98
C ARG A 203 -12.52 9.78 11.74
N TRP A 204 -12.56 11.10 11.80
CA TRP A 204 -11.35 11.92 11.69
C TRP A 204 -10.35 11.63 12.82
N ALA A 205 -10.83 11.49 14.05
CA ALA A 205 -10.00 11.17 15.21
C ALA A 205 -9.34 9.80 15.06
N GLU A 206 -10.07 8.78 14.59
CA GLU A 206 -9.52 7.46 14.28
C GLU A 206 -8.39 7.54 13.25
N VAL A 207 -8.60 8.28 12.15
CA VAL A 207 -7.61 8.44 11.09
C VAL A 207 -6.37 9.22 11.56
N MET A 208 -6.55 10.16 12.48
CA MET A 208 -5.48 10.95 13.09
C MET A 208 -4.75 10.19 14.21
N THR A 209 -5.28 9.07 14.71
CA THR A 209 -4.59 8.30 15.74
C THR A 209 -3.28 7.73 15.17
N PRO A 210 -2.13 8.04 15.80
CA PRO A 210 -0.85 7.46 15.39
C PRO A 210 -0.88 5.94 15.59
N TRP A 211 -0.06 5.23 14.81
CA TRP A 211 0.17 3.78 14.86
C TRP A 211 -0.08 3.16 16.24
N VAL A 212 -1.24 2.51 16.40
CA VAL A 212 -1.49 1.64 17.55
C VAL A 212 -0.93 0.27 17.20
N LEU A 213 -0.09 -0.28 18.08
CA LEU A 213 0.33 -1.67 18.00
C LEU A 213 -0.92 -2.56 18.03
N ASP A 214 -1.31 -3.10 16.88
CA ASP A 214 -2.39 -4.08 16.82
C ASP A 214 -1.91 -5.36 17.50
N LEU A 215 -2.29 -5.52 18.77
CA LEU A 215 -1.96 -6.69 19.59
C LEU A 215 -2.50 -7.99 18.98
N THR A 216 -3.58 -7.92 18.21
CA THR A 216 -4.15 -9.07 17.50
C THR A 216 -3.23 -9.48 16.36
N GLN A 217 -2.78 -8.52 15.56
CA GLN A 217 -1.85 -8.78 14.47
C GLN A 217 -0.48 -9.24 15.03
N LEU A 218 0.02 -8.60 16.09
CA LEU A 218 1.23 -9.02 16.79
C LEU A 218 1.10 -10.46 17.30
N GLY A 219 -0.02 -10.80 17.95
CA GLY A 219 -0.30 -12.14 18.45
C GLY A 219 -0.33 -13.20 17.34
N ARG A 220 -0.93 -12.87 16.19
CA ARG A 220 -0.93 -13.74 14.99
C ARG A 220 0.49 -13.96 14.45
N PHE A 221 1.32 -12.91 14.39
CA PHE A 221 2.72 -13.02 13.95
C PHE A 221 3.59 -13.81 14.93
N VAL A 222 3.37 -13.65 16.24
CA VAL A 222 4.07 -14.45 17.26
C VAL A 222 3.68 -15.92 17.12
N LEU A 223 2.38 -16.22 17.01
CA LEU A 223 1.89 -17.58 16.82
C LEU A 223 2.41 -18.22 15.53
N LEU A 224 2.39 -17.47 14.43
CA LEU A 224 2.97 -17.88 13.16
C LEU A 224 4.46 -18.18 13.29
N SER A 225 5.22 -17.35 14.00
CA SER A 225 6.65 -17.56 14.23
C SER A 225 6.91 -18.83 15.03
N VAL A 226 6.10 -19.10 16.07
CA VAL A 226 6.18 -20.33 16.86
C VAL A 226 5.86 -21.57 16.02
N LEU A 227 4.88 -21.47 15.11
CA LEU A 227 4.47 -22.60 14.25
C LEU A 227 5.46 -22.88 13.11
N THR A 228 6.09 -21.85 12.56
CA THR A 228 6.97 -21.97 11.38
C THR A 228 8.45 -22.15 11.74
N ALA A 229 8.89 -21.73 12.93
CA ALA A 229 10.29 -21.87 13.35
C ALA A 229 10.79 -23.32 13.42
N PRO A 230 10.06 -24.30 13.99
CA PRO A 230 10.54 -25.68 14.06
C PRO A 230 10.69 -26.35 12.67
N PRO A 231 9.71 -26.26 11.75
CA PRO A 231 9.88 -26.76 10.39
C PRO A 231 11.03 -26.09 9.64
N ASN A 232 11.20 -24.77 9.77
CA ASN A 232 12.30 -24.05 9.13
C ASN A 232 13.67 -24.50 9.66
N TYR A 233 13.78 -24.76 10.96
CA TYR A 233 15.01 -25.31 11.55
C TYR A 233 15.32 -26.72 11.04
N GLN A 234 14.31 -27.60 10.94
CA GLN A 234 14.48 -28.95 10.39
C GLN A 234 14.88 -28.92 8.91
N TRP A 235 14.32 -27.99 8.13
CA TRP A 235 14.69 -27.77 6.74
C TRP A 235 16.16 -27.35 6.60
N GLN A 236 16.63 -26.43 7.46
CA GLN A 236 18.04 -26.03 7.49
C GLN A 236 18.98 -27.19 7.84
N LEU A 237 18.60 -28.03 8.81
CA LEU A 237 19.37 -29.24 9.16
C LEU A 237 19.43 -30.25 8.00
N LEU A 238 18.32 -30.44 7.28
CA LEU A 238 18.26 -31.30 6.10
C LEU A 238 19.16 -30.79 4.98
N LEU A 239 19.11 -29.48 4.70
CA LEU A 239 20.00 -28.84 3.74
C LEU A 239 21.46 -28.97 4.17
N GLU A 240 21.75 -28.89 5.46
CA GLU A 240 23.10 -29.09 5.98
C GLU A 240 23.61 -30.51 5.80
N LYS A 241 22.73 -31.50 6.01
CA LYS A 241 23.03 -32.92 5.76
C LYS A 241 23.25 -33.22 4.27
N TRP A 242 22.46 -32.61 3.39
CA TRP A 242 22.55 -32.83 1.94
C TRP A 242 23.74 -32.12 1.29
N PHE A 243 24.13 -30.95 1.82
CA PHE A 243 25.18 -30.12 1.21
C PHE A 243 26.15 -29.56 2.27
N PRO A 244 27.01 -30.35 2.92
CA PRO A 244 27.89 -29.86 3.98
C PRO A 244 28.70 -28.64 3.53
N ALA A 245 28.59 -27.54 4.29
CA ALA A 245 29.27 -26.27 3.99
C ALA A 245 30.76 -26.30 4.39
N TYR A 246 31.10 -27.20 5.31
CA TYR A 246 32.45 -27.46 5.79
C TYR A 246 32.81 -28.92 5.54
N ALA A 247 34.04 -29.17 5.08
CA ALA A 247 34.59 -30.52 5.09
C ALA A 247 34.72 -30.97 6.55
N ARG A 248 34.21 -32.16 6.89
CA ARG A 248 34.55 -32.79 8.17
C ARG A 248 36.07 -32.97 8.20
N ALA A 249 36.73 -32.50 9.27
CA ALA A 249 38.08 -32.96 9.56
C ALA A 249 38.04 -34.49 9.61
N SER A 250 38.87 -35.17 8.82
CA SER A 250 39.03 -36.62 8.94
C SER A 250 39.40 -36.94 10.38
N PRO A 251 38.82 -37.99 10.99
CA PRO A 251 39.32 -38.48 12.27
C PRO A 251 40.78 -38.88 12.05
N ALA A 252 41.68 -38.34 12.88
CA ALA A 252 43.10 -38.63 12.85
C ALA A 252 43.31 -40.15 12.83
N SER A 253 43.81 -40.67 11.72
CA SER A 253 44.38 -41.99 11.65
C SER A 253 45.75 -41.97 12.35
N GLU A 254 46.00 -43.04 13.09
CA GLU A 254 47.30 -43.55 13.55
C GLU A 254 47.75 -43.19 14.98
N PHE A 255 47.73 -44.24 15.81
CA PHE A 255 48.42 -44.38 17.08
C PHE A 255 49.93 -44.04 16.95
N PRO A 256 50.57 -43.40 17.94
CA PRO A 256 52.02 -43.20 17.91
C PRO A 256 52.74 -44.53 18.19
N LYS A 257 53.62 -44.96 17.28
CA LYS A 257 54.64 -45.96 17.60
C LYS A 257 55.78 -45.28 18.35
N GLU A 258 56.03 -45.78 19.54
CA GLU A 258 57.15 -45.41 20.42
C GLU A 258 58.47 -45.88 19.81
N GLY A 259 59.43 -44.96 19.69
CA GLY A 259 60.77 -45.23 19.15
C GLY A 259 61.70 -44.05 19.45
N ARG A 260 62.69 -44.32 20.30
CA ARG A 260 63.66 -43.40 20.90
C ARG A 260 64.80 -43.13 19.90
N ASP A 261 65.28 -41.89 19.80
CA ASP A 261 66.70 -41.49 19.86
C ASP A 261 66.94 -40.05 19.34
N VAL A 262 67.95 -39.42 19.96
CA VAL A 262 68.25 -37.98 20.01
C VAL A 262 69.34 -37.63 19.00
N GLU A 263 69.17 -36.54 18.22
CA GLU A 263 70.14 -35.41 18.14
C GLU A 263 69.85 -34.40 17.00
N LYS A 264 70.06 -33.12 17.35
CA LYS A 264 70.48 -31.96 16.53
C LYS A 264 69.55 -31.41 15.43
N GLY A 265 68.88 -30.32 15.81
CA GLY A 265 69.11 -29.02 15.17
C GLY A 265 68.36 -28.71 13.88
N GLU A 266 67.10 -28.28 14.00
CA GLU A 266 66.53 -27.24 13.14
C GLU A 266 65.22 -26.74 13.77
N VAL A 267 65.16 -25.45 14.12
CA VAL A 267 63.91 -24.80 14.52
C VAL A 267 63.09 -24.60 13.25
N ARG A 268 62.25 -25.58 12.92
CA ARG A 268 61.17 -25.39 11.94
C ARG A 268 60.02 -24.68 12.63
N HIS A 269 59.65 -23.53 12.07
CA HIS A 269 58.43 -22.81 12.38
C HIS A 269 57.26 -23.79 12.53
N VAL A 270 56.65 -23.83 13.71
CA VAL A 270 55.35 -24.47 13.91
C VAL A 270 54.36 -23.61 13.13
N GLU A 271 54.02 -24.04 11.92
CA GLU A 271 52.93 -23.45 11.14
C GLU A 271 51.60 -23.70 11.87
N ASP A 272 50.99 -22.58 12.28
CA ASP A 272 49.59 -22.35 12.63
C ASP A 272 48.68 -23.57 12.85
N VAL A 273 48.50 -23.94 14.11
CA VAL A 273 47.30 -24.64 14.60
C VAL A 273 46.14 -23.63 14.64
N ASN A 274 45.77 -23.08 13.48
CA ASN A 274 44.51 -22.32 13.33
C ASN A 274 44.07 -22.19 11.87
N SER A 275 44.21 -23.26 11.07
CA SER A 275 43.63 -23.26 9.73
C SER A 275 42.11 -23.35 9.84
N LYS A 276 41.43 -22.19 9.77
CA LYS A 276 39.96 -22.07 9.68
C LYS A 276 39.42 -23.07 8.65
N PRO A 277 38.35 -23.81 8.94
CA PRO A 277 37.82 -24.83 8.03
C PRO A 277 37.45 -24.16 6.69
N LYS A 278 38.09 -24.62 5.61
CA LYS A 278 37.89 -24.06 4.25
C LYS A 278 36.44 -24.29 3.83
N LEU A 279 35.77 -23.18 3.50
CA LEU A 279 34.35 -23.15 3.13
C LEU A 279 34.20 -23.70 1.70
N ASN A 280 33.34 -24.70 1.51
CA ASN A 280 33.12 -25.27 0.18
C ASN A 280 32.15 -24.40 -0.61
N VAL A 281 32.70 -23.43 -1.35
CA VAL A 281 31.95 -22.42 -2.14
C VAL A 281 30.92 -23.07 -3.06
N ARG A 282 31.22 -24.22 -3.67
CA ARG A 282 30.27 -24.91 -4.56
C ARG A 282 29.04 -25.44 -3.81
N ASN A 283 29.23 -26.05 -2.64
CA ASN A 283 28.13 -26.56 -1.83
C ASN A 283 27.34 -25.42 -1.18
N THR A 284 28.01 -24.33 -0.78
CA THR A 284 27.36 -23.14 -0.25
C THR A 284 26.52 -22.43 -1.30
N LEU A 285 26.99 -22.35 -2.56
CA LEU A 285 26.22 -21.78 -3.67
C LEU A 285 25.02 -22.66 -4.04
N ILE A 286 25.15 -24.00 -3.99
CA ILE A 286 24.02 -24.91 -4.22
C ILE A 286 22.99 -24.80 -3.10
N LYS A 287 23.41 -24.74 -1.83
CA LYS A 287 22.51 -24.47 -0.69
C LYS A 287 21.77 -23.15 -0.86
N TRP A 288 22.51 -22.10 -1.19
CA TRP A 288 21.95 -20.79 -1.42
C TRP A 288 20.95 -20.80 -2.57
N PHE A 289 21.22 -21.52 -3.66
CA PHE A 289 20.31 -21.63 -4.79
C PHE A 289 19.03 -22.44 -4.45
N VAL A 290 19.15 -23.56 -3.74
CA VAL A 290 17.99 -24.39 -3.34
C VAL A 290 17.10 -23.67 -2.34
N ASP A 291 17.71 -22.93 -1.41
CA ASP A 291 17.01 -22.16 -0.38
C ASP A 291 16.40 -20.86 -0.95
N CYS A 292 17.16 -20.12 -1.76
CA CYS A 292 16.76 -18.80 -2.27
C CYS A 292 16.04 -18.81 -3.63
N MET A 293 16.34 -19.70 -4.59
CA MET A 293 15.85 -19.52 -5.97
C MET A 293 14.54 -20.21 -6.31
N THR A 294 14.08 -21.26 -5.61
CA THR A 294 12.88 -21.98 -6.07
C THR A 294 12.04 -22.68 -5.00
N LEU A 295 12.60 -23.59 -4.20
CA LEU A 295 11.76 -24.48 -3.39
C LEU A 295 11.46 -23.91 -2.00
N GLY A 296 12.47 -23.40 -1.29
CA GLY A 296 12.31 -22.88 0.08
C GLY A 296 11.47 -21.61 0.15
N ALA A 297 11.78 -20.62 -0.70
CA ALA A 297 11.07 -19.34 -0.74
C ALA A 297 9.58 -19.49 -1.13
N LEU A 298 9.27 -20.35 -2.12
CA LEU A 298 7.89 -20.59 -2.54
C LEU A 298 7.09 -21.31 -1.46
N ILE A 299 7.64 -22.38 -0.88
CA ILE A 299 6.96 -23.15 0.18
C ILE A 299 6.74 -22.28 1.42
N ASN A 300 7.73 -21.50 1.85
CA ASN A 300 7.62 -20.63 3.01
C ASN A 300 6.62 -19.49 2.79
N THR A 301 6.61 -18.88 1.59
CA THR A 301 5.65 -17.82 1.24
C THR A 301 4.22 -18.34 1.16
N VAL A 302 4.02 -19.52 0.56
CA VAL A 302 2.70 -20.17 0.48
C VAL A 302 2.23 -20.58 1.88
N ALA A 303 3.09 -21.19 2.69
CA ALA A 303 2.78 -21.55 4.07
C ALA A 303 2.41 -20.32 4.92
N PHE A 304 3.15 -19.22 4.75
CA PHE A 304 2.84 -17.93 5.37
C PHE A 304 1.43 -17.44 5.00
N LEU A 305 1.11 -17.36 3.70
CA LEU A 305 -0.17 -16.83 3.22
C LEU A 305 -1.36 -17.71 3.66
N VAL A 306 -1.21 -19.04 3.59
CA VAL A 306 -2.25 -19.97 4.03
C VAL A 306 -2.47 -19.88 5.53
N LEU A 307 -1.40 -19.93 6.33
CA LEU A 307 -1.50 -19.92 7.78
C LEU A 307 -2.02 -18.58 8.29
N MET A 308 -1.59 -17.46 7.71
CA MET A 308 -2.14 -16.14 8.02
C MET A 308 -3.60 -16.01 7.60
N GLY A 309 -3.99 -16.55 6.44
CA GLY A 309 -5.38 -16.56 5.99
C GLY A 309 -6.30 -17.33 6.95
N VAL A 310 -5.83 -18.47 7.45
CA VAL A 310 -6.53 -19.27 8.48
C VAL A 310 -6.62 -18.51 9.80
N LEU A 311 -5.53 -17.90 10.27
CA LEU A 311 -5.51 -17.10 11.51
C LEU A 311 -6.39 -15.84 11.45
N LYS A 312 -6.67 -15.34 10.24
CA LYS A 312 -7.62 -14.25 9.97
C LYS A 312 -9.07 -14.73 9.81
N GLY A 313 -9.33 -16.03 9.77
CA GLY A 313 -10.66 -16.59 9.55
C GLY A 313 -11.20 -16.34 8.13
N GLN A 314 -10.32 -16.15 7.15
CA GLN A 314 -10.72 -15.90 5.76
C GLN A 314 -11.33 -17.16 5.13
N GLY A 315 -12.38 -17.00 4.32
CA GLY A 315 -12.96 -18.09 3.56
C GLY A 315 -11.95 -18.69 2.57
N MET A 316 -12.03 -20.00 2.33
CA MET A 316 -11.09 -20.73 1.45
C MET A 316 -10.95 -20.12 0.03
N GLY A 317 -12.00 -19.47 -0.48
CA GLY A 317 -11.95 -18.75 -1.76
C GLY A 317 -11.03 -17.52 -1.74
N MET A 318 -11.03 -16.76 -0.64
CA MET A 318 -10.21 -15.55 -0.48
C MET A 318 -8.74 -15.89 -0.23
N ILE A 319 -8.47 -16.98 0.50
CA ILE A 319 -7.11 -17.53 0.66
C ILE A 319 -6.55 -17.95 -0.71
N GLY A 320 -7.36 -18.60 -1.54
CA GLY A 320 -6.97 -18.98 -2.91
C GLY A 320 -6.68 -17.78 -3.82
N GLN A 321 -7.43 -16.68 -3.67
CA GLN A 321 -7.20 -15.45 -4.40
C GLN A 321 -5.90 -14.76 -3.96
N ASN A 322 -5.68 -14.62 -2.65
CA ASN A 322 -4.46 -14.03 -2.08
C ASN A 322 -3.20 -14.81 -2.47
N LEU A 323 -3.29 -16.14 -2.52
CA LEU A 323 -2.20 -16.99 -3.02
C LEU A 323 -1.84 -16.70 -4.48
N ARG A 324 -2.80 -16.31 -5.33
CA ARG A 324 -2.52 -15.99 -6.74
C ARG A 324 -1.99 -14.57 -6.92
N THR A 325 -2.50 -13.62 -6.15
CA THR A 325 -2.16 -12.20 -6.31
C THR A 325 -0.89 -11.81 -5.56
N GLU A 326 -0.67 -12.32 -4.35
CA GLU A 326 0.38 -11.84 -3.44
C GLU A 326 1.67 -12.69 -3.48
N THR A 327 1.58 -13.96 -3.89
CA THR A 327 2.76 -14.85 -3.88
C THR A 327 3.89 -14.34 -4.78
N ILE A 328 3.59 -13.92 -6.01
CA ILE A 328 4.61 -13.45 -6.95
C ILE A 328 5.24 -12.12 -6.49
N PRO A 329 4.47 -11.08 -6.10
CA PRO A 329 5.03 -9.86 -5.53
C PRO A 329 5.92 -10.10 -4.31
N ILE A 330 5.50 -10.96 -3.37
CA ILE A 330 6.27 -11.25 -2.17
C ILE A 330 7.60 -11.93 -2.52
N ILE A 331 7.58 -12.92 -3.43
CA ILE A 331 8.80 -13.61 -3.88
C ILE A 331 9.76 -12.63 -4.58
N VAL A 332 9.24 -11.78 -5.47
CA VAL A 332 10.04 -10.77 -6.18
C VAL A 332 10.64 -9.76 -5.21
N ALA A 333 9.88 -9.32 -4.19
CA ALA A 333 10.40 -8.46 -3.13
C ALA A 333 11.51 -9.16 -2.34
N GLY A 334 11.34 -10.46 -2.05
CA GLY A 334 12.36 -11.29 -1.41
C GLY A 334 13.65 -11.36 -2.24
N TYR A 335 13.54 -11.52 -3.57
CA TYR A 335 14.69 -11.56 -4.47
C TYR A 335 15.45 -10.22 -4.58
N LYS A 336 14.82 -9.10 -4.24
CA LYS A 336 15.53 -7.82 -4.16
C LYS A 336 16.40 -7.71 -2.90
N ILE A 337 16.06 -8.42 -1.84
CA ILE A 337 16.68 -8.25 -0.51
C ILE A 337 17.64 -9.41 -0.18
N TRP A 338 17.17 -10.66 -0.27
CA TRP A 338 17.90 -11.82 0.22
C TRP A 338 19.20 -12.16 -0.53
N PRO A 339 19.26 -12.04 -1.88
CA PRO A 339 20.53 -12.20 -2.62
C PRO A 339 21.59 -11.19 -2.22
N ILE A 340 21.20 -9.92 -2.05
CA ILE A 340 22.11 -8.84 -1.64
C ILE A 340 22.57 -9.07 -0.20
N ALA A 341 21.65 -9.39 0.70
CA ALA A 341 21.99 -9.72 2.08
C ALA A 341 22.94 -10.92 2.17
N SER A 342 22.75 -11.94 1.33
CA SER A 342 23.62 -13.11 1.28
C SER A 342 25.04 -12.76 0.79
N ILE A 343 25.16 -11.97 -0.28
CA ILE A 343 26.44 -11.50 -0.81
C ILE A 343 27.19 -10.68 0.26
N VAL A 344 26.50 -9.77 0.94
CA VAL A 344 27.07 -8.95 2.01
C VAL A 344 27.52 -9.82 3.19
N SER A 345 26.68 -10.78 3.60
CA SER A 345 26.99 -11.73 4.67
C SER A 345 28.22 -12.58 4.36
N PHE A 346 28.36 -13.09 3.14
CA PHE A 346 29.51 -13.91 2.77
C PHE A 346 30.79 -13.11 2.51
N SER A 347 30.67 -11.87 2.05
CA SER A 347 31.83 -11.04 1.66
C SER A 347 32.40 -10.21 2.80
N PHE A 348 31.54 -9.63 3.64
CA PHE A 348 31.94 -8.62 4.64
C PHE A 348 31.74 -9.05 6.09
N VAL A 349 30.90 -10.06 6.36
CA VAL A 349 30.58 -10.47 7.73
C VAL A 349 31.41 -11.69 8.15
N PRO A 350 32.18 -11.59 9.27
CA PRO A 350 32.88 -12.73 9.86
C PRO A 350 31.93 -13.89 10.14
N VAL A 351 32.40 -15.13 9.95
CA VAL A 351 31.57 -16.35 9.99
C VAL A 351 30.73 -16.42 11.26
N GLU A 352 31.29 -16.01 12.39
CA GLU A 352 30.67 -16.04 13.71
C GLU A 352 29.52 -15.03 13.86
N LYS A 353 29.53 -13.95 13.06
CA LYS A 353 28.54 -12.86 13.10
C LYS A 353 27.46 -12.96 12.02
N ARG A 354 27.58 -13.91 11.09
CA ARG A 354 26.64 -14.06 9.95
C ARG A 354 25.22 -14.39 10.42
N ILE A 355 25.08 -15.20 11.48
CA ILE A 355 23.78 -15.55 12.04
C ILE A 355 23.06 -14.29 12.53
N VAL A 356 23.74 -13.46 13.33
CA VAL A 356 23.17 -12.21 13.86
C VAL A 356 22.78 -11.24 12.74
N PHE A 357 23.63 -11.11 11.70
CA PHE A 357 23.32 -10.28 10.54
C PHE A 357 22.08 -10.78 9.77
N LEU A 358 22.00 -12.08 9.50
CA LEU A 358 20.85 -12.69 8.81
C LEU A 358 19.58 -12.60 9.66
N SER A 359 19.67 -12.73 10.99
CA SER A 359 18.54 -12.52 11.90
C SER A 359 18.04 -11.06 11.88
N PHE A 360 18.94 -10.08 11.78
CA PHE A 360 18.55 -8.67 11.65
C PHE A 360 17.82 -8.38 10.33
N ILE A 361 18.34 -8.90 9.21
CA ILE A 361 17.64 -8.80 7.91
C ILE A 361 16.30 -9.55 7.96
N GLY A 362 16.24 -10.70 8.61
CA GLY A 362 15.01 -11.45 8.84
C GLY A 362 13.98 -10.69 9.67
N PHE A 363 14.41 -9.92 10.68
CA PHE A 363 13.53 -9.03 11.45
C PHE A 363 12.94 -7.92 10.57
N LEU A 364 13.75 -7.26 9.75
CA LEU A 364 13.28 -6.25 8.80
C LEU A 364 12.32 -6.85 7.76
N TRP A 365 12.61 -8.05 7.28
CA TRP A 365 11.71 -8.81 6.42
C TRP A 365 10.38 -9.17 7.11
N GLY A 366 10.43 -9.52 8.40
CA GLY A 366 9.24 -9.76 9.22
C GLY A 366 8.35 -8.52 9.35
N ILE A 367 8.94 -7.34 9.55
CA ILE A 367 8.21 -6.06 9.54
C ILE A 367 7.55 -5.84 8.17
N TYR A 368 8.30 -6.06 7.08
CA TYR A 368 7.75 -5.94 5.72
C TYR A 368 6.56 -6.89 5.50
N MET A 369 6.69 -8.16 5.87
CA MET A 369 5.61 -9.15 5.77
C MET A 369 4.41 -8.78 6.66
N SER A 370 4.64 -8.13 7.80
CA SER A 370 3.58 -7.58 8.65
C SER A 370 2.83 -6.44 7.99
N LEU A 371 3.54 -5.51 7.34
CA LEU A 371 2.94 -4.41 6.58
C LEU A 371 2.15 -4.91 5.37
N VAL A 372 2.68 -5.90 4.65
CA VAL A 372 1.98 -6.54 3.53
C VAL A 372 0.72 -7.25 4.05
N ALA A 373 0.84 -8.00 5.14
CA ALA A 373 -0.30 -8.67 5.77
C ALA A 373 -1.30 -7.72 6.43
N ALA A 374 -0.97 -6.46 6.69
CA ALA A 374 -1.91 -5.45 7.17
C ALA A 374 -2.70 -4.80 6.03
N LYS A 375 -2.17 -4.82 4.79
CA LYS A 375 -2.87 -4.35 3.58
C LYS A 375 -3.85 -5.37 3.01
N ILE A 376 -3.68 -6.65 3.34
CA ILE A 376 -4.52 -7.81 2.96
C ILE A 376 -5.51 -8.10 4.08
#